data_AF-A0A6A5V3F8-F1
#
_entry.id   AF-A0A6A5V3F8-F1
#
_cell.length_a   1.000
_cell.length_b   1.000
_cell.length_c   1.000
_cell.angle_alpha   90.00
_cell.angle_beta   90.00
_cell.angle_gamma   90.00
#
_symmetry.space_group_name_H-M   'P 1'
#
loop_
_entity.id
_entity.type
_entity.pdbx_description
1 polymer ?
#
loop_
_entity_poly.entity_id
_entity_poly.type
_entity_poly.pdbx_seq_one_letter_code
_entity_poly.pdbx_strand_id
1 'polypeptide(L)'
;MHHRKSLTTQSKQKEPPDDDRTRLPNEILMDVFERLLNKPSYLIPAMLTCKRWHHIAGTLLYQHVSLDSKLREDTSGARFGRFARQYDLIQSFSVRIAQVHLMGFSVRSTDAFDRLAELCEAVRRMKTLRTFALSFEESLDHLEGFSVPSAVIVLLLQSLPQSVVNLNLDCDCIIRPDLDQPHVCHAVSVLLPRLRSLRLRTSHLCAGLFSSISPEAILDYERPNKLKSKKTTSSLEYLVIRLIARPECAHLAHTALCYSGDRLLHGAKLASTLQELYNIGAFPLLQEFAVIGRVDAPSTLQNDNWNVFKIRTFARGISETITLPWCARGGSSSLYMIRDSEGDWFGSINDISNALEGPLLWTKTGIKAVRYLKSYERHNDWQLDRTKLAPRDSVIKKFGVSFRLWKHEDATRMKLLSARKAAGFGDTDVASQIVPDGWRWVIAEGPWNWTIEPMGVF
;
A
#
# COMPACT_ATOMS: atom_id res chain seq x y z
N MET A 1 20.83 -61.65 33.65
CA MET A 1 22.21 -61.39 34.10
C MET A 1 23.17 -61.59 32.94
N HIS A 2 23.56 -60.53 32.24
CA HIS A 2 24.71 -60.54 31.33
C HIS A 2 25.45 -59.21 31.48
N HIS A 3 26.56 -59.25 32.21
CA HIS A 3 27.48 -58.12 32.37
C HIS A 3 28.34 -57.97 31.12
N ARG A 4 28.10 -56.93 30.33
CA ARG A 4 28.98 -56.51 29.23
C ARG A 4 29.80 -55.31 29.72
N LYS A 5 31.05 -55.56 30.11
CA LYS A 5 32.03 -54.50 30.44
C LYS A 5 32.50 -53.86 29.13
N SER A 6 32.11 -52.61 28.90
CA SER A 6 32.62 -51.78 27.82
C SER A 6 33.91 -51.10 28.28
N LEU A 7 35.04 -51.47 27.68
CA LEU A 7 36.33 -50.80 27.82
C LEU A 7 36.34 -49.56 26.93
N THR A 8 36.20 -48.38 27.54
CA THR A 8 36.31 -47.08 26.88
C THR A 8 37.77 -46.64 26.88
N THR A 9 38.50 -46.94 25.80
CA THR A 9 39.83 -46.37 25.53
C THR A 9 39.70 -44.90 25.14
N GLN A 10 40.01 -43.99 26.07
CA GLN A 10 40.14 -42.55 25.81
C GLN A 10 41.42 -42.28 25.00
N SER A 11 41.29 -42.30 23.68
CA SER A 11 42.29 -41.73 22.77
C SER A 11 42.22 -40.19 22.88
N LYS A 12 43.19 -39.58 23.59
CA LYS A 12 43.45 -38.13 23.55
C LYS A 12 43.86 -37.73 22.13
N GLN A 13 42.88 -37.40 21.28
CA GLN A 13 43.16 -36.71 20.02
C GLN A 13 43.70 -35.31 20.35
N LYS A 14 44.93 -35.07 19.92
CA LYS A 14 45.62 -33.78 20.01
C LYS A 14 44.90 -32.85 19.03
N GLU A 15 44.07 -31.93 19.53
CA GLU A 15 43.38 -30.94 18.69
C GLU A 15 44.45 -30.17 17.88
N PRO A 16 44.27 -30.02 16.55
CA PRO A 16 45.20 -29.26 15.74
C PRO A 16 45.27 -27.81 16.25
N PRO A 17 46.45 -27.17 16.17
CA PRO A 17 46.61 -25.78 16.62
C PRO A 17 45.61 -24.90 15.87
N ASP A 18 44.70 -24.27 16.61
CA ASP A 18 43.68 -23.37 16.08
C ASP A 18 44.41 -22.13 15.54
N ASP A 19 44.59 -22.05 14.22
CA ASP A 19 45.20 -20.90 13.54
C ASP A 19 44.22 -19.71 13.55
N ASP A 20 44.16 -19.07 14.72
CA ASP A 20 43.25 -17.99 15.08
C ASP A 20 43.42 -16.75 14.20
N ARG A 21 44.53 -16.66 13.44
CA ARG A 21 44.87 -15.53 12.57
C ARG A 21 44.08 -15.49 11.26
N THR A 22 43.31 -16.53 10.93
CA THR A 22 42.55 -16.61 9.68
C THR A 22 41.03 -16.38 9.84
N ARG A 23 40.55 -16.16 11.07
CA ARG A 23 39.11 -15.99 11.33
C ARG A 23 38.69 -14.53 11.14
N LEU A 24 37.96 -14.26 10.05
CA LEU A 24 37.26 -12.98 9.86
C LEU A 24 36.35 -12.69 11.07
N PRO A 25 36.28 -11.45 11.59
CA PRO A 25 35.32 -11.05 12.63
C PRO A 25 33.86 -11.23 12.20
N ASN A 26 32.95 -11.37 13.17
CA ASN A 26 31.53 -11.61 12.89
C ASN A 26 30.89 -10.43 12.14
N GLU A 27 31.33 -9.21 12.44
CA GLU A 27 30.87 -7.96 11.84
C GLU A 27 31.20 -7.95 10.34
N ILE A 28 32.42 -8.36 9.98
CA ILE A 28 32.85 -8.44 8.58
C ILE A 28 32.08 -9.54 7.84
N LEU A 29 31.83 -10.69 8.47
CA LEU A 29 31.00 -11.75 7.89
C LEU A 29 29.55 -11.29 7.69
N MET A 30 29.00 -10.53 8.65
CA MET A 30 27.66 -9.97 8.57
C MET A 30 27.55 -8.99 7.40
N ASP A 31 28.52 -8.08 7.23
CA ASP A 31 28.59 -7.15 6.08
C ASP A 31 28.66 -7.90 4.75
N VAL A 32 29.42 -9.00 4.68
CA VAL A 32 29.49 -9.86 3.49
C VAL A 32 28.13 -10.49 3.21
N PHE A 33 27.48 -11.08 4.21
CA PHE A 33 26.17 -11.70 4.04
C PHE A 33 25.06 -10.70 3.72
N GLU A 34 25.11 -9.48 4.25
CA GLU A 34 24.15 -8.43 3.93
C GLU A 34 24.20 -8.07 2.44
N ARG A 35 25.40 -8.01 1.85
CA ARG A 35 25.58 -7.82 0.40
C ARG A 35 25.06 -9.00 -0.41
N LEU A 36 25.03 -10.20 0.17
CA LEU A 36 24.50 -11.42 -0.45
C LEU A 36 22.98 -11.59 -0.29
N LEU A 37 22.30 -10.83 0.59
CA LEU A 37 20.85 -10.96 0.81
C LEU A 37 20.03 -10.76 -0.46
N ASN A 38 20.48 -9.87 -1.35
CA ASN A 38 19.81 -9.62 -2.64
C ASN A 38 20.05 -10.75 -3.66
N LYS A 39 20.85 -11.76 -3.32
CA LYS A 39 21.18 -12.92 -4.17
C LYS A 39 21.07 -14.23 -3.37
N PRO A 40 19.85 -14.71 -3.08
CA PRO A 40 19.61 -15.90 -2.24
C PRO A 40 20.36 -17.16 -2.71
N SER A 41 20.64 -17.28 -4.01
CA SER A 41 21.41 -18.39 -4.60
C SER A 41 22.83 -18.52 -4.04
N TYR A 42 23.42 -17.45 -3.52
CA TYR A 42 24.75 -17.48 -2.89
C TYR A 42 24.68 -17.59 -1.37
N LEU A 43 23.64 -17.03 -0.75
CA LEU A 43 23.49 -17.02 0.70
C LEU A 43 23.24 -18.42 1.27
N ILE A 44 22.38 -19.22 0.64
CA ILE A 44 22.03 -20.56 1.13
C ILE A 44 23.27 -21.49 1.13
N PRO A 45 24.06 -21.62 0.04
CA PRO A 45 25.31 -22.39 0.10
C PRO A 45 26.29 -21.88 1.15
N ALA A 46 26.40 -20.55 1.32
CA ALA A 46 27.25 -19.97 2.35
C ALA A 46 26.83 -20.38 3.77
N MET A 47 25.52 -20.42 4.04
CA MET A 47 24.98 -20.92 5.32
C MET A 47 25.34 -22.40 5.57
N LEU A 48 25.50 -23.21 4.52
CA LEU A 48 25.80 -24.63 4.65
C LEU A 48 27.30 -24.92 4.86
N THR A 49 28.17 -23.91 4.79
CA THR A 49 29.64 -24.09 4.94
C THR A 49 30.03 -24.51 6.35
N CYS A 50 29.52 -23.84 7.38
CA CYS A 50 29.83 -24.12 8.78
C CYS A 50 28.75 -23.53 9.72
N LYS A 51 28.71 -24.01 10.97
CA LYS A 51 27.75 -23.56 11.99
C LYS A 51 27.82 -22.06 12.28
N ARG A 52 29.02 -21.47 12.25
CA ARG A 52 29.22 -20.02 12.49
C ARG A 52 28.56 -19.19 11.39
N TRP A 53 28.79 -19.55 10.13
CA TRP A 53 28.20 -18.87 8.98
C TRP A 53 26.69 -19.05 8.96
N HIS A 54 26.21 -20.28 9.24
CA HIS A 54 24.78 -20.55 9.40
C HIS A 54 24.14 -19.63 10.44
N HIS A 55 24.76 -19.46 11.61
CA HIS A 55 24.23 -18.62 12.68
C HIS A 55 24.16 -17.14 12.27
N ILE A 56 25.25 -16.58 11.75
CA ILE A 56 25.32 -15.15 11.36
C ILE A 56 24.41 -14.86 10.16
N ALA A 57 24.49 -15.65 9.09
CA ALA A 57 23.60 -15.46 7.94
C ALA A 57 22.14 -15.74 8.29
N GLY A 58 21.88 -16.63 9.25
CA GLY A 58 20.55 -16.88 9.79
C GLY A 58 19.92 -15.62 10.40
N THR A 59 20.67 -14.85 11.22
CA THR A 59 20.12 -13.61 11.82
C THR A 59 19.65 -12.61 10.76
N LEU A 60 20.40 -12.49 9.67
CA LEU A 60 20.05 -11.64 8.53
C LEU A 60 18.86 -12.18 7.73
N LEU A 61 18.83 -13.49 7.47
CA LEU A 61 17.76 -14.14 6.70
C LEU A 61 16.40 -14.00 7.39
N TYR A 62 16.36 -14.14 8.71
CA TYR A 62 15.12 -14.05 9.49
C TYR A 62 14.73 -12.62 9.88
N GLN A 63 15.56 -11.61 9.58
CA GLN A 63 15.26 -10.22 9.91
C GLN A 63 14.03 -9.70 9.16
N HIS A 64 13.87 -10.10 7.89
CA HIS A 64 12.80 -9.63 7.00
C HIS A 64 12.06 -10.81 6.37
N VAL A 65 10.94 -11.18 6.98
CA VAL A 65 10.15 -12.35 6.58
C VAL A 65 8.96 -11.91 5.73
N SER A 66 8.74 -12.62 4.62
CA SER A 66 7.57 -12.43 3.76
C SER A 66 6.93 -13.79 3.47
N LEU A 67 5.64 -13.92 3.79
CA LEU A 67 4.90 -15.18 3.69
C LEU A 67 3.63 -15.02 2.88
N ASP A 68 3.32 -16.05 2.10
CA ASP A 68 2.01 -16.25 1.51
C ASP A 68 1.20 -17.17 2.43
N SER A 69 0.08 -16.66 2.93
CA SER A 69 -0.85 -17.44 3.74
C SER A 69 -1.81 -18.21 2.83
N LYS A 70 -1.73 -19.53 2.90
CA LYS A 70 -2.53 -20.50 2.15
C LYS A 70 -3.05 -21.56 3.13
N LEU A 71 -4.19 -22.20 2.83
CA LEU A 71 -4.83 -23.15 3.76
C LEU A 71 -4.08 -24.48 3.93
N ARG A 72 -3.25 -24.88 2.95
CA ARG A 72 -2.55 -26.17 3.02
C ARG A 72 -1.48 -26.20 4.11
N GLU A 73 -1.33 -27.34 4.76
CA GLU A 73 -0.37 -27.54 5.87
C GLU A 73 1.10 -27.46 5.44
N ASP A 74 1.38 -27.76 4.17
CA ASP A 74 2.73 -27.77 3.61
C ASP A 74 3.25 -26.38 3.22
N THR A 75 2.44 -25.35 3.45
CA THR A 75 2.73 -23.98 3.02
C THR A 75 3.79 -23.32 3.90
N SER A 76 4.45 -22.31 3.34
CA SER A 76 5.46 -21.54 4.07
C SER A 76 4.89 -20.88 5.33
N GLY A 77 3.64 -20.40 5.28
CA GLY A 77 2.93 -19.86 6.45
C GLY A 77 2.76 -20.87 7.58
N ALA A 78 2.20 -22.05 7.28
CA ALA A 78 1.97 -23.10 8.27
C ALA A 78 3.29 -23.63 8.86
N ARG A 79 4.31 -23.86 8.01
CA ARG A 79 5.65 -24.27 8.46
C ARG A 79 6.31 -23.21 9.32
N PHE A 80 6.15 -21.94 8.97
CA PHE A 80 6.70 -20.84 9.75
C PHE A 80 6.08 -20.82 11.16
N GLY A 81 4.74 -20.89 11.29
CA GLY A 81 4.10 -20.93 12.61
C GLY A 81 4.54 -22.12 13.48
N ARG A 82 4.71 -23.30 12.87
CA ARG A 82 5.11 -24.53 13.57
C ARG A 82 6.59 -24.57 13.96
N PHE A 83 7.47 -24.07 13.09
CA PHE A 83 8.92 -24.32 13.21
C PHE A 83 9.77 -23.08 13.47
N ALA A 84 9.24 -21.87 13.29
CA ALA A 84 10.00 -20.67 13.62
C ALA A 84 10.26 -20.62 15.13
N ARG A 85 11.54 -20.64 15.50
CA ARG A 85 12.01 -20.46 16.89
C ARG A 85 12.61 -19.07 17.13
N GLN A 86 12.92 -18.36 16.05
CA GLN A 86 13.68 -17.11 16.04
C GLN A 86 12.78 -15.88 15.87
N TYR A 87 11.66 -15.83 16.59
CA TYR A 87 10.71 -14.71 16.52
C TYR A 87 11.34 -13.38 16.97
N ASP A 88 12.35 -13.45 17.83
CA ASP A 88 13.15 -12.35 18.37
C ASP A 88 14.12 -11.72 17.35
N LEU A 89 14.36 -12.37 16.21
CA LEU A 89 15.20 -11.81 15.14
C LEU A 89 14.37 -11.02 14.13
N ILE A 90 13.05 -11.25 14.08
CA ILE A 90 12.17 -10.69 13.06
C ILE A 90 11.93 -9.21 13.36
N GLN A 91 12.32 -8.35 12.42
CA GLN A 91 12.12 -6.91 12.48
C GLN A 91 11.10 -6.42 11.46
N SER A 92 10.93 -7.14 10.35
CA SER A 92 9.88 -6.87 9.37
C SER A 92 9.16 -8.15 9.00
N PHE A 93 7.84 -8.09 9.00
CA PHE A 93 6.98 -9.21 8.68
C PHE A 93 5.91 -8.78 7.69
N SER A 94 5.91 -9.41 6.52
CA SER A 94 4.93 -9.18 5.47
C SER A 94 4.14 -10.45 5.23
N VAL A 95 2.82 -10.36 5.32
CA VAL A 95 1.92 -11.45 5.01
C VAL A 95 1.03 -11.06 3.83
N ARG A 96 0.94 -11.96 2.86
CA ARG A 96 -0.02 -11.89 1.76
C ARG A 96 -1.02 -13.03 1.90
N ILE A 97 -2.29 -12.71 2.06
CA ILE A 97 -3.36 -13.73 2.14
C ILE A 97 -3.76 -14.11 0.70
N ALA A 98 -3.59 -15.39 0.36
CA ALA A 98 -3.89 -15.90 -0.98
C ALA A 98 -5.40 -16.09 -1.22
N GLN A 99 -5.81 -16.15 -2.48
CA GLN A 99 -7.21 -16.33 -2.90
C GLN A 99 -7.89 -17.55 -2.25
N VAL A 100 -7.17 -18.68 -2.16
CA VAL A 100 -7.70 -19.90 -1.51
C VAL A 100 -8.02 -19.67 -0.03
N HIS A 101 -7.23 -18.84 0.66
CA HIS A 101 -7.48 -18.49 2.06
C HIS A 101 -8.64 -17.48 2.18
N LEU A 102 -8.71 -16.49 1.29
CA LEU A 102 -9.84 -15.57 1.21
C LEU A 102 -11.17 -16.29 0.95
N MET A 103 -11.17 -17.29 0.07
CA MET A 103 -12.31 -18.19 -0.14
C MET A 103 -12.69 -18.89 1.15
N GLY A 104 -11.71 -19.41 1.89
CA GLY A 104 -11.89 -20.01 3.21
C GLY A 104 -12.62 -19.09 4.20
N PHE A 105 -12.23 -17.81 4.27
CA PHE A 105 -12.95 -16.83 5.10
C PHE A 105 -14.38 -16.59 4.62
N SER A 106 -14.59 -16.52 3.31
CA SER A 106 -15.91 -16.27 2.70
C SER A 106 -16.90 -17.38 3.00
N VAL A 107 -16.45 -18.64 3.02
CA VAL A 107 -17.26 -19.83 3.38
C VAL A 107 -17.20 -20.18 4.86
N ARG A 108 -16.59 -19.32 5.69
CA ARG A 108 -16.41 -19.52 7.13
C ARG A 108 -15.74 -20.84 7.52
N SER A 109 -14.76 -21.29 6.72
CA SER A 109 -13.97 -22.49 6.98
C SER A 109 -13.20 -22.38 8.30
N THR A 110 -13.33 -23.38 9.18
CA THR A 110 -12.58 -23.46 10.44
C THR A 110 -11.08 -23.41 10.21
N ASP A 111 -10.59 -24.15 9.20
CA ASP A 111 -9.16 -24.20 8.86
C ASP A 111 -8.60 -22.80 8.55
N ALA A 112 -9.37 -21.94 7.88
CA ALA A 112 -8.97 -20.57 7.60
C ALA A 112 -8.79 -19.75 8.89
N PHE A 113 -9.74 -19.85 9.81
CA PHE A 113 -9.67 -19.15 11.09
C PHE A 113 -8.61 -19.73 12.03
N ASP A 114 -8.37 -21.04 12.00
CA ASP A 114 -7.29 -21.68 12.77
C ASP A 114 -5.92 -21.21 12.27
N ARG A 115 -5.72 -21.12 10.95
CA ARG A 115 -4.48 -20.56 10.36
C ARG A 115 -4.30 -19.08 10.69
N LEU A 116 -5.39 -18.32 10.75
CA LEU A 116 -5.35 -16.94 11.21
C LEU A 116 -4.95 -16.86 12.69
N ALA A 117 -5.48 -17.73 13.55
CA ALA A 117 -5.14 -17.78 14.96
C ALA A 117 -3.65 -18.14 15.16
N GLU A 118 -3.14 -19.15 14.44
CA GLU A 118 -1.71 -19.48 14.42
C GLU A 118 -0.83 -18.29 14.02
N LEU A 119 -1.26 -17.53 12.99
CA LEU A 119 -0.56 -16.33 12.54
C LEU A 119 -0.58 -15.23 13.62
N CYS A 120 -1.73 -14.99 14.25
CA CYS A 120 -1.86 -14.03 15.35
C CYS A 120 -0.96 -14.40 16.54
N GLU A 121 -0.88 -15.67 16.93
CA GLU A 121 0.04 -16.16 17.96
C GLU A 121 1.51 -15.93 17.58
N ALA A 122 1.87 -16.25 16.33
CA ALA A 122 3.23 -16.05 15.83
C ALA A 122 3.63 -14.56 15.89
N VAL A 123 2.75 -13.67 15.42
CA VAL A 123 2.99 -12.21 15.41
C VAL A 123 3.15 -11.67 16.83
N ARG A 124 2.35 -12.13 17.80
CA ARG A 124 2.49 -11.72 19.22
C ARG A 124 3.83 -12.10 19.82
N ARG A 125 4.48 -13.16 19.34
CA ARG A 125 5.81 -13.59 19.80
C ARG A 125 6.95 -12.75 19.24
N MET A 126 6.74 -11.98 18.17
CA MET A 126 7.78 -11.18 17.50
C MET A 126 8.05 -9.85 18.23
N LYS A 127 8.64 -9.90 19.42
CA LYS A 127 8.84 -8.72 20.30
C LYS A 127 9.66 -7.60 19.64
N THR A 128 10.49 -7.91 18.65
CA THR A 128 11.34 -6.96 17.92
C THR A 128 10.72 -6.44 16.61
N LEU A 129 9.48 -6.85 16.29
CA LEU A 129 8.83 -6.50 15.03
C LEU A 129 8.57 -4.99 14.94
N ARG A 130 9.24 -4.31 14.02
CA ARG A 130 9.09 -2.86 13.77
C ARG A 130 8.16 -2.56 12.61
N THR A 131 8.16 -3.41 11.59
CA THR A 131 7.40 -3.22 10.36
C THR A 131 6.46 -4.39 10.13
N PHE A 132 5.16 -4.11 10.02
CA PHE A 132 4.16 -5.10 9.63
C PHE A 132 3.49 -4.69 8.32
N ALA A 133 3.35 -5.64 7.39
CA ALA A 133 2.64 -5.43 6.14
C ALA A 133 1.61 -6.55 5.92
N LEU A 134 0.36 -6.18 5.69
CA LEU A 134 -0.71 -7.08 5.28
C LEU A 134 -1.15 -6.72 3.87
N SER A 135 -1.26 -7.74 3.01
CA SER A 135 -1.81 -7.59 1.66
C SER A 135 -2.68 -8.78 1.31
N PHE A 136 -3.53 -8.60 0.32
CA PHE A 136 -4.38 -9.64 -0.25
C PHE A 136 -3.94 -9.91 -1.68
N GLU A 137 -3.99 -11.17 -2.10
CA GLU A 137 -3.79 -11.49 -3.51
C GLU A 137 -4.90 -10.84 -4.33
N GLU A 138 -4.55 -10.01 -5.31
CA GLU A 138 -5.53 -9.33 -6.17
C GLU A 138 -6.18 -10.37 -7.11
N SER A 139 -7.51 -10.33 -7.25
CA SER A 139 -8.21 -11.09 -8.29
C SER A 139 -7.90 -10.50 -9.67
N LEU A 140 -7.56 -11.35 -10.64
CA LEU A 140 -7.35 -10.95 -12.03
C LEU A 140 -8.61 -10.33 -12.62
N ASP A 141 -9.77 -10.86 -12.23
CA ASP A 141 -11.07 -10.35 -12.59
C ASP A 141 -11.59 -9.48 -11.45
N HIS A 142 -11.58 -8.17 -11.65
CA HIS A 142 -11.97 -7.15 -10.67
C HIS A 142 -13.39 -7.29 -10.11
N LEU A 143 -14.16 -8.25 -10.62
CA LEU A 143 -15.55 -8.55 -10.30
C LEU A 143 -15.74 -9.85 -9.47
N GLU A 144 -14.75 -10.74 -9.40
CA GLU A 144 -14.92 -12.09 -8.80
C GLU A 144 -13.92 -12.40 -7.67
N GLY A 145 -13.40 -11.37 -7.00
CA GLY A 145 -12.50 -11.56 -5.87
C GLY A 145 -13.22 -11.96 -4.58
N PHE A 146 -12.64 -12.89 -3.82
CA PHE A 146 -13.08 -13.14 -2.44
C PHE A 146 -12.71 -11.94 -1.55
N SER A 147 -13.65 -11.55 -0.71
CA SER A 147 -13.48 -10.41 0.19
C SER A 147 -13.14 -10.88 1.60
N VAL A 148 -12.42 -10.06 2.36
CA VAL A 148 -11.99 -10.39 3.73
C VAL A 148 -12.93 -9.77 4.77
N PRO A 149 -13.41 -10.54 5.76
CA PRO A 149 -14.18 -9.98 6.88
C PRO A 149 -13.35 -8.97 7.68
N SER A 150 -13.95 -7.85 8.09
CA SER A 150 -13.25 -6.80 8.87
C SER A 150 -12.67 -7.36 10.17
N ALA A 151 -13.38 -8.29 10.83
CA ALA A 151 -12.93 -8.97 12.04
C ALA A 151 -11.56 -9.66 11.89
N VAL A 152 -11.25 -10.24 10.73
CA VAL A 152 -9.96 -10.90 10.46
C VAL A 152 -8.81 -9.91 10.53
N ILE A 153 -8.97 -8.74 9.91
CA ILE A 153 -7.97 -7.67 9.92
C ILE A 153 -7.82 -7.11 11.33
N VAL A 154 -8.93 -6.86 12.01
CA VAL A 154 -8.91 -6.35 13.40
C VAL A 154 -8.17 -7.29 14.33
N LEU A 155 -8.41 -8.61 14.26
CA LEU A 155 -7.70 -9.61 15.07
C LEU A 155 -6.19 -9.60 14.83
N LEU A 156 -5.76 -9.45 13.57
CA LEU A 156 -4.34 -9.30 13.23
C LEU A 156 -3.76 -8.01 13.81
N LEU A 157 -4.45 -6.88 13.65
CA LEU A 157 -4.03 -5.58 14.18
C LEU A 157 -3.91 -5.58 15.71
N GLN A 158 -4.86 -6.20 16.40
CA GLN A 158 -4.84 -6.36 17.86
C GLN A 158 -3.70 -7.29 18.32
N SER A 159 -3.23 -8.18 17.46
CA SER A 159 -2.10 -9.08 17.73
C SER A 159 -0.74 -8.43 17.50
N LEU A 160 -0.68 -7.20 16.97
CA LEU A 160 0.59 -6.53 16.70
C LEU A 160 1.31 -6.07 17.98
N PRO A 161 2.58 -6.46 18.19
CA PRO A 161 3.35 -6.08 19.36
C PRO A 161 3.61 -4.56 19.42
N GLN A 162 3.87 -4.03 20.61
CA GLN A 162 4.11 -2.60 20.84
C GLN A 162 5.30 -2.01 20.08
N SER A 163 6.23 -2.87 19.63
CA SER A 163 7.38 -2.49 18.82
C SER A 163 7.03 -2.09 17.38
N VAL A 164 5.82 -2.40 16.89
CA VAL A 164 5.41 -2.05 15.52
C VAL A 164 5.19 -0.55 15.41
N VAL A 165 6.06 0.09 14.63
CA VAL A 165 6.06 1.52 14.32
C VAL A 165 5.79 1.80 12.84
N ASN A 166 5.90 0.80 11.95
CA ASN A 166 5.58 0.94 10.54
C ASN A 166 4.48 -0.05 10.16
N LEU A 167 3.37 0.46 9.63
CA LEU A 167 2.21 -0.34 9.26
C LEU A 167 1.87 -0.11 7.79
N ASN A 168 1.78 -1.20 7.02
CA ASN A 168 1.25 -1.19 5.67
C ASN A 168 0.06 -2.15 5.57
N LEU A 169 -1.10 -1.59 5.25
CA LEU A 169 -2.33 -2.34 5.08
C LEU A 169 -2.85 -2.12 3.68
N ASP A 170 -2.83 -3.18 2.88
CA ASP A 170 -3.52 -3.23 1.61
C ASP A 170 -4.81 -4.00 1.84
N CYS A 171 -5.93 -3.27 1.93
CA CYS A 171 -7.23 -3.76 2.35
C CYS A 171 -8.34 -3.41 1.36
N ASP A 172 -7.99 -3.30 0.08
CA ASP A 172 -8.94 -2.95 -0.99
C ASP A 172 -10.08 -4.01 -1.15
N CYS A 173 -9.89 -5.22 -0.61
CA CYS A 173 -10.84 -6.34 -0.66
C CYS A 173 -11.71 -6.52 0.61
N ILE A 174 -11.83 -5.53 1.49
CA ILE A 174 -12.66 -5.67 2.71
C ILE A 174 -14.16 -5.80 2.35
N ILE A 175 -14.82 -6.84 2.89
CA ILE A 175 -16.30 -6.92 2.90
C ILE A 175 -16.80 -5.75 3.73
N ARG A 176 -17.87 -5.08 3.26
CA ARG A 176 -18.58 -4.09 4.08
C ARG A 176 -18.83 -4.69 5.48
N PRO A 177 -18.40 -4.01 6.56
CA PRO A 177 -18.66 -4.53 7.88
C PRO A 177 -20.18 -4.61 8.08
N ASP A 178 -20.67 -5.79 8.48
CA ASP A 178 -22.00 -5.89 9.04
C ASP A 178 -22.08 -5.00 10.28
N LEU A 179 -23.31 -4.69 10.71
CA LEU A 179 -23.55 -3.77 11.81
C LEU A 179 -22.79 -4.15 13.10
N ASP A 180 -22.59 -5.44 13.35
CA ASP A 180 -21.94 -5.95 14.56
C ASP A 180 -20.43 -6.20 14.40
N GLN A 181 -19.85 -5.91 13.22
CA GLN A 181 -18.44 -6.19 12.97
C GLN A 181 -17.52 -5.06 13.46
N PRO A 182 -16.36 -5.40 14.04
CA PRO A 182 -15.40 -4.40 14.45
C PRO A 182 -14.82 -3.68 13.22
N HIS A 183 -14.65 -2.36 13.29
CA HIS A 183 -14.11 -1.56 12.20
C HIS A 183 -12.57 -1.51 12.20
N VAL A 184 -11.95 -1.74 11.04
CA VAL A 184 -10.51 -1.57 10.83
C VAL A 184 -10.03 -0.16 11.20
N CYS A 185 -10.83 0.88 10.94
CA CYS A 185 -10.47 2.27 11.26
C CYS A 185 -10.17 2.46 12.75
N HIS A 186 -10.98 1.91 13.66
CA HIS A 186 -10.75 2.00 15.10
C HIS A 186 -9.54 1.18 15.55
N ALA A 187 -9.34 -0.01 14.96
CA ALA A 187 -8.16 -0.81 15.25
C ALA A 187 -6.87 -0.08 14.83
N VAL A 188 -6.85 0.56 13.65
CA VAL A 188 -5.73 1.40 13.22
C VAL A 188 -5.58 2.63 14.11
N SER A 189 -6.68 3.29 14.48
CA SER A 189 -6.70 4.45 15.38
C SER A 189 -5.93 4.16 16.67
N VAL A 190 -6.16 3.01 17.31
CA VAL A 190 -5.45 2.61 18.54
C VAL A 190 -3.93 2.51 18.33
N LEU A 191 -3.48 2.19 17.12
CA LEU A 191 -2.06 2.07 16.77
C LEU A 191 -1.42 3.42 16.43
N LEU A 192 -2.19 4.39 15.91
CA LEU A 192 -1.65 5.67 15.41
C LEU A 192 -0.69 6.41 16.36
N PRO A 193 -0.90 6.45 17.70
CA PRO A 193 0.01 7.18 18.58
C PRO A 193 1.47 6.67 18.54
N ARG A 194 1.66 5.37 18.28
CA ARG A 194 3.00 4.73 18.23
C ARG A 194 3.58 4.60 16.83
N LEU A 195 2.76 4.76 15.78
CA LEU A 195 3.24 4.60 14.41
C LEU A 195 4.10 5.81 14.00
N ARG A 196 5.20 5.51 13.29
CA ARG A 196 6.03 6.45 12.53
C ARG A 196 5.65 6.47 11.06
N SER A 197 5.24 5.32 10.51
CA SER A 197 4.81 5.23 9.12
C SER A 197 3.50 4.47 9.02
N LEU A 198 2.52 5.04 8.29
CA LEU A 198 1.28 4.37 7.94
C LEU A 198 1.05 4.46 6.43
N ARG A 199 0.95 3.31 5.78
CA ARG A 199 0.39 3.16 4.44
C ARG A 199 -0.90 2.39 4.53
N LEU A 200 -1.98 2.96 4.03
CA LEU A 200 -3.31 2.37 4.07
C LEU A 200 -3.95 2.46 2.69
N ARG A 201 -4.17 1.31 2.04
CA ARG A 201 -5.04 1.19 0.87
C ARG A 201 -6.35 0.56 1.30
N THR A 202 -7.44 1.25 1.06
CA THR A 202 -8.78 0.77 1.41
C THR A 202 -9.82 1.43 0.53
N SER A 203 -10.95 0.78 0.35
CA SER A 203 -12.12 1.34 -0.32
C SER A 203 -12.94 2.25 0.60
N HIS A 204 -12.83 2.07 1.91
CA HIS A 204 -13.66 2.75 2.91
C HIS A 204 -12.83 3.24 4.10
N LEU A 205 -13.08 4.49 4.51
CA LEU A 205 -12.58 5.08 5.75
C LEU A 205 -13.67 5.85 6.47
N CYS A 206 -13.55 5.85 7.78
CA CYS A 206 -14.47 6.52 8.68
C CYS A 206 -13.71 7.47 9.62
N ALA A 207 -14.40 8.45 10.22
CA ALA A 207 -13.79 9.43 11.12
C ALA A 207 -13.15 8.76 12.36
N GLY A 208 -13.61 7.55 12.71
CA GLY A 208 -13.05 6.71 13.74
C GLY A 208 -11.56 6.36 13.57
N LEU A 209 -10.97 6.60 12.38
CA LEU A 209 -9.53 6.46 12.17
C LEU A 209 -8.70 7.34 13.10
N PHE A 210 -9.19 8.52 13.48
CA PHE A 210 -8.43 9.49 14.30
C PHE A 210 -8.89 9.59 15.76
N SER A 211 -9.81 8.71 16.18
CA SER A 211 -10.47 8.79 17.49
C SER A 211 -9.53 8.72 18.70
N SER A 212 -8.36 8.07 18.57
CA SER A 212 -7.37 7.94 19.64
C SER A 212 -6.55 9.22 19.85
N ILE A 213 -6.43 10.04 18.80
CA ILE A 213 -5.63 11.26 18.78
C ILE A 213 -6.50 12.45 19.16
N SER A 214 -7.68 12.55 18.54
CA SER A 214 -8.68 13.56 18.84
C SER A 214 -10.04 12.87 18.92
N PRO A 215 -10.54 12.62 20.14
CA PRO A 215 -11.91 12.16 20.34
C PRO A 215 -12.94 13.12 19.72
N GLU A 216 -12.60 14.41 19.61
CA GLU A 216 -13.42 15.46 18.98
C GLU A 216 -13.45 15.35 17.45
N ALA A 217 -12.54 14.59 16.83
CA ALA A 217 -12.59 14.32 15.40
C ALA A 217 -13.69 13.32 15.02
N ILE A 218 -14.30 12.65 16.01
CA ILE A 218 -15.57 11.96 15.81
C ILE A 218 -16.63 13.05 15.66
N LEU A 219 -17.15 13.23 14.44
CA LEU A 219 -18.10 14.28 14.05
C LEU A 219 -19.50 14.05 14.64
N ASP A 220 -19.60 13.61 15.90
CA ASP A 220 -20.86 13.63 16.63
C ASP A 220 -21.20 15.09 16.96
N TYR A 221 -21.92 15.73 16.04
CA TYR A 221 -22.38 17.12 16.13
C TYR A 221 -23.28 17.40 17.36
N GLU A 222 -23.67 16.38 18.13
CA GLU A 222 -24.70 16.49 19.18
C GLU A 222 -24.21 16.46 20.64
N ARG A 223 -22.90 16.45 20.93
CA ARG A 223 -22.41 16.49 22.34
C ARG A 223 -21.79 17.83 22.75
N PRO A 224 -22.55 18.75 23.39
CA PRO A 224 -22.06 20.08 23.76
C PRO A 224 -21.12 20.16 25.00
N ASN A 225 -20.63 19.05 25.57
CA ASN A 225 -19.82 19.12 26.80
C ASN A 225 -18.31 18.89 26.54
N LYS A 226 -17.59 20.02 26.40
CA LYS A 226 -16.13 20.12 26.28
C LYS A 226 -15.42 19.85 27.60
N LEU A 227 -15.24 18.58 27.98
CA LEU A 227 -14.16 18.25 28.92
C LEU A 227 -12.83 18.36 28.18
N LYS A 228 -11.90 19.16 28.71
CA LYS A 228 -10.54 19.30 28.18
C LYS A 228 -9.80 17.97 28.32
N SER A 229 -9.90 17.10 27.32
CA SER A 229 -9.14 15.85 27.26
C SER A 229 -7.65 16.18 27.10
N LYS A 230 -6.79 15.35 27.69
CA LYS A 230 -5.33 15.47 27.52
C LYS A 230 -5.03 15.21 26.04
N LYS A 231 -4.50 16.21 25.32
CA LYS A 231 -4.14 16.08 23.91
C LYS A 231 -3.13 14.93 23.74
N THR A 232 -3.53 13.88 23.04
CA THR A 232 -2.64 12.79 22.64
C THR A 232 -2.00 13.19 21.31
N THR A 233 -0.67 13.18 21.25
CA THR A 233 0.07 13.42 20.00
C THR A 233 0.50 12.09 19.38
N SER A 234 0.67 12.06 18.07
CA SER A 234 1.17 10.91 17.33
C SER A 234 2.62 11.12 16.88
N SER A 235 3.40 10.04 16.89
CA SER A 235 4.79 10.02 16.39
C SER A 235 4.89 9.84 14.87
N LEU A 236 3.78 10.01 14.14
CA LEU A 236 3.70 9.74 12.72
C LEU A 236 4.56 10.72 11.92
N GLU A 237 5.50 10.20 11.15
CA GLU A 237 6.39 10.93 10.25
C GLU A 237 5.89 10.87 8.81
N TYR A 238 5.28 9.74 8.41
CA TYR A 238 4.85 9.49 7.04
C TYR A 238 3.44 8.88 7.01
N LEU A 239 2.57 9.45 6.17
CA LEU A 239 1.21 8.96 6.02
C LEU A 239 0.78 8.93 4.55
N VAL A 240 0.52 7.73 4.03
CA VAL A 240 -0.10 7.54 2.72
C VAL A 240 -1.43 6.84 2.90
N ILE A 241 -2.51 7.49 2.50
CA ILE A 241 -3.84 6.89 2.46
C ILE A 241 -4.30 6.87 1.01
N ARG A 242 -4.60 5.69 0.51
CA ARG A 242 -5.23 5.51 -0.79
C ARG A 242 -6.67 5.05 -0.61
N LEU A 243 -7.57 5.86 -1.15
CA LEU A 243 -9.01 5.64 -1.17
C LEU A 243 -9.44 5.20 -2.56
N ILE A 244 -9.74 3.91 -2.70
CA ILE A 244 -10.31 3.35 -3.92
C ILE A 244 -11.84 3.30 -3.78
N ALA A 245 -12.48 4.47 -3.86
CA ALA A 245 -13.93 4.53 -3.92
C ALA A 245 -14.39 4.12 -5.33
N ARG A 246 -15.09 2.98 -5.45
CA ARG A 246 -15.78 2.59 -6.70
C ARG A 246 -17.17 3.24 -6.74
N PRO A 247 -17.77 3.50 -7.92
CA PRO A 247 -19.10 4.12 -8.02
C PRO A 247 -20.19 3.25 -7.39
N GLU A 248 -20.06 1.92 -7.51
CA GLU A 248 -20.90 0.93 -6.85
C GLU A 248 -20.90 1.06 -5.32
N CYS A 249 -19.81 1.61 -4.75
CA CYS A 249 -19.72 1.89 -3.32
C CYS A 249 -20.54 3.12 -2.92
N ALA A 250 -20.80 4.08 -3.82
CA ALA A 250 -21.51 5.31 -3.50
C ALA A 250 -23.01 5.09 -3.26
N HIS A 251 -23.64 4.15 -3.96
CA HIS A 251 -25.07 3.84 -3.79
C HIS A 251 -25.38 2.97 -2.57
N LEU A 252 -24.36 2.46 -1.89
CA LEU A 252 -24.51 1.41 -0.89
C LEU A 252 -23.79 1.73 0.43
N ALA A 253 -23.38 2.98 0.62
CA ALA A 253 -22.60 3.43 1.78
C ALA A 253 -23.43 3.88 2.98
N HIS A 254 -24.74 3.65 2.96
CA HIS A 254 -25.64 3.95 4.07
C HIS A 254 -25.69 2.74 5.03
N THR A 255 -24.58 2.41 5.68
CA THR A 255 -24.64 1.54 6.87
C THR A 255 -24.50 2.41 8.12
N ALA A 256 -25.46 2.28 9.02
CA ALA A 256 -25.71 3.19 10.15
C ALA A 256 -24.62 3.19 11.26
N LEU A 257 -23.46 2.55 11.07
CA LEU A 257 -22.54 2.22 12.16
C LEU A 257 -21.07 2.60 11.98
N CYS A 258 -20.76 3.45 11.00
CA CYS A 258 -19.83 4.51 11.37
C CYS A 258 -20.60 5.38 12.39
N TYR A 259 -20.36 5.18 13.68
CA TYR A 259 -21.11 5.72 14.83
C TYR A 259 -21.48 7.21 14.79
N SER A 260 -20.99 7.99 13.83
CA SER A 260 -21.33 9.40 13.61
C SER A 260 -22.52 9.65 12.67
N GLY A 261 -23.09 8.63 12.03
CA GLY A 261 -24.06 8.86 10.93
C GLY A 261 -23.46 9.62 9.74
N ASP A 262 -22.12 9.71 9.68
CA ASP A 262 -21.44 10.51 8.67
C ASP A 262 -21.49 9.88 7.29
N ARG A 263 -21.57 10.77 6.29
CA ARG A 263 -21.27 10.46 4.90
C ARG A 263 -19.84 9.90 4.80
N LEU A 264 -19.60 8.98 3.85
CA LEU A 264 -18.25 8.50 3.52
C LEU A 264 -17.26 9.65 3.49
N LEU A 265 -16.11 9.47 4.15
CA LEU A 265 -15.03 10.45 4.06
C LEU A 265 -14.46 10.45 2.65
N HIS A 266 -14.94 11.40 1.84
CA HIS A 266 -14.34 11.70 0.56
C HIS A 266 -12.90 12.18 0.76
N GLY A 267 -12.02 11.88 -0.20
CA GLY A 267 -10.60 12.20 -0.08
C GLY A 267 -10.30 13.68 0.24
N ALA A 268 -11.13 14.61 -0.26
CA ALA A 268 -11.03 16.03 0.09
C ALA A 268 -11.28 16.30 1.58
N LYS A 269 -12.39 15.77 2.13
CA LYS A 269 -12.73 15.95 3.54
C LYS A 269 -11.71 15.28 4.46
N LEU A 270 -11.24 14.09 4.10
CA LEU A 270 -10.18 13.38 4.83
C LEU A 270 -8.89 14.21 4.87
N ALA A 271 -8.47 14.77 3.73
CA ALA A 271 -7.29 15.63 3.65
C ALA A 271 -7.47 16.92 4.49
N SER A 272 -8.64 17.55 4.46
CA SER A 272 -8.97 18.70 5.32
C SER A 272 -8.87 18.36 6.80
N THR A 273 -9.50 17.26 7.24
CA THR A 273 -9.45 16.82 8.64
C THR A 273 -8.01 16.54 9.09
N LEU A 274 -7.20 15.91 8.25
CA LEU A 274 -5.79 15.67 8.56
C LEU A 274 -4.97 16.97 8.64
N GLN A 275 -5.23 17.93 7.76
CA GLN A 275 -4.61 19.25 7.83
C GLN A 275 -5.02 20.01 9.09
N GLU A 276 -6.29 19.95 9.49
CA GLU A 276 -6.79 20.52 10.75
C GLU A 276 -6.08 19.89 11.96
N LEU A 277 -6.00 18.56 12.01
CA LEU A 277 -5.29 17.82 13.05
C LEU A 277 -3.79 18.18 13.10
N TYR A 278 -3.15 18.31 11.94
CA TYR A 278 -1.76 18.77 11.85
C TYR A 278 -1.60 20.18 12.42
N ASN A 279 -2.47 21.12 12.04
CA ASN A 279 -2.42 22.51 12.46
C ASN A 279 -2.61 22.69 13.98
N ILE A 280 -3.40 21.82 14.63
CA ILE A 280 -3.57 21.85 16.10
C ILE A 280 -2.45 21.11 16.86
N GLY A 281 -1.44 20.60 16.15
CA GLY A 281 -0.28 19.92 16.72
C GLY A 281 -0.49 18.44 17.04
N ALA A 282 -1.49 17.78 16.45
CA ALA A 282 -1.74 16.36 16.67
C ALA A 282 -0.66 15.46 16.06
N PHE A 283 -0.05 15.91 14.96
CA PHE A 283 1.01 15.22 14.22
C PHE A 283 2.28 16.08 14.09
N PRO A 284 3.00 16.34 15.19
CA PRO A 284 4.12 17.29 15.20
C PRO A 284 5.32 16.84 14.36
N LEU A 285 5.45 15.54 14.08
CA LEU A 285 6.56 14.96 13.32
C LEU A 285 6.22 14.66 11.86
N LEU A 286 4.98 14.93 11.41
CA LEU A 286 4.55 14.58 10.05
C LEU A 286 5.35 15.39 9.03
N GLN A 287 6.09 14.66 8.19
CA GLN A 287 6.96 15.22 7.16
C GLN A 287 6.28 15.16 5.80
N GLU A 288 5.68 14.01 5.47
CA GLU A 288 5.06 13.77 4.18
C GLU A 288 3.70 13.10 4.35
N PHE A 289 2.76 13.55 3.52
CA PHE A 289 1.38 13.12 3.56
C PHE A 289 0.76 13.12 2.17
N ALA A 290 0.01 12.06 1.86
CA ALA A 290 -0.85 12.03 0.69
C ALA A 290 -2.17 11.29 0.96
N VAL A 291 -3.28 11.87 0.51
CA VAL A 291 -4.55 11.18 0.27
C VAL A 291 -4.76 11.03 -1.23
N ILE A 292 -4.70 9.79 -1.70
CA ILE A 292 -4.86 9.42 -3.11
C ILE A 292 -6.26 8.89 -3.31
N GLY A 293 -7.13 9.65 -3.97
CA GLY A 293 -8.48 9.23 -4.32
C GLY A 293 -8.60 8.87 -5.80
N ARG A 294 -9.42 7.86 -6.13
CA ARG A 294 -9.91 7.64 -7.49
C ARG A 294 -11.25 8.37 -7.67
N VAL A 295 -11.43 9.04 -8.81
CA VAL A 295 -12.70 9.63 -9.23
C VAL A 295 -13.01 9.11 -10.63
N ASP A 296 -14.11 8.39 -10.75
CA ASP A 296 -14.59 7.90 -12.04
C ASP A 296 -15.42 8.99 -12.72
N ALA A 297 -15.20 9.15 -14.02
CA ALA A 297 -15.91 10.12 -14.83
C ALA A 297 -17.34 9.64 -15.11
N PRO A 298 -18.34 10.54 -15.00
CA PRO A 298 -19.67 10.23 -15.51
C PRO A 298 -19.59 10.05 -17.02
N SER A 299 -20.36 9.12 -17.56
CA SER A 299 -20.48 8.95 -19.00
C SER A 299 -21.09 10.20 -19.62
N THR A 300 -20.43 10.74 -20.64
CA THR A 300 -20.95 11.82 -21.48
C THR A 300 -21.24 11.28 -22.87
N LEU A 301 -22.12 11.93 -23.62
CA LEU A 301 -22.42 11.54 -25.01
C LEU A 301 -21.13 11.52 -25.86
N GLN A 302 -20.26 12.51 -25.65
CA GLN A 302 -18.99 12.67 -26.37
C GLN A 302 -17.88 11.76 -25.83
N ASN A 303 -18.04 11.18 -24.65
CA ASN A 303 -17.01 10.46 -23.90
C ASN A 303 -15.72 11.29 -23.74
N ASP A 304 -15.89 12.58 -23.47
CA ASP A 304 -14.84 13.59 -23.33
C ASP A 304 -14.32 13.72 -21.89
N ASN A 305 -15.02 13.13 -20.92
CA ASN A 305 -14.59 13.04 -19.54
C ASN A 305 -13.70 11.82 -19.29
N TRP A 306 -12.68 12.01 -18.45
CA TRP A 306 -11.67 11.02 -18.09
C TRP A 306 -11.73 10.73 -16.60
N ASN A 307 -11.58 9.46 -16.25
CA ASN A 307 -11.32 9.08 -14.87
C ASN A 307 -10.03 9.76 -14.41
N VAL A 308 -9.94 10.11 -13.13
CA VAL A 308 -8.78 10.79 -12.56
C VAL A 308 -8.35 10.16 -11.25
N PHE A 309 -7.05 10.19 -10.99
CA PHE A 309 -6.52 10.09 -9.64
C PHE A 309 -6.32 11.50 -9.09
N LYS A 310 -6.76 11.72 -7.86
CA LYS A 310 -6.61 12.96 -7.10
C LYS A 310 -5.63 12.71 -5.96
N ILE A 311 -4.46 13.32 -6.02
CA ILE A 311 -3.43 13.22 -4.99
C ILE A 311 -3.49 14.53 -4.19
N ARG A 312 -3.88 14.44 -2.92
CA ARG A 312 -4.01 15.58 -2.03
C ARG A 312 -2.89 15.55 -1.02
N THR A 313 -2.04 16.56 -1.05
CA THR A 313 -0.86 16.69 -0.18
C THR A 313 -0.93 18.04 0.53
N PHE A 314 -0.25 18.14 1.66
CA PHE A 314 0.00 19.44 2.28
C PHE A 314 1.36 19.45 2.97
N ALA A 315 1.96 20.64 3.00
CA ALA A 315 3.19 20.92 3.72
C ALA A 315 3.17 22.39 4.15
N ARG A 316 3.44 22.65 5.44
CA ARG A 316 3.62 23.98 6.07
C ARG A 316 2.97 25.16 5.30
N GLY A 317 1.64 25.23 5.37
CA GLY A 317 0.85 26.35 4.81
C GLY A 317 0.45 26.21 3.34
N ILE A 318 0.93 25.19 2.63
CA ILE A 318 0.54 24.86 1.27
C ILE A 318 -0.28 23.58 1.31
N SER A 319 -1.49 23.62 0.76
CA SER A 319 -2.25 22.44 0.39
C SER A 319 -2.46 22.44 -1.11
N GLU A 320 -2.38 21.26 -1.72
CA GLU A 320 -2.54 21.11 -3.16
C GLU A 320 -3.31 19.83 -3.49
N THR A 321 -3.91 19.83 -4.69
CA THR A 321 -4.49 18.67 -5.32
C THR A 321 -3.89 18.50 -6.70
N ILE A 322 -3.25 17.36 -6.95
CA ILE A 322 -2.78 16.94 -8.26
C ILE A 322 -3.82 16.01 -8.88
N THR A 323 -4.24 16.34 -10.09
CA THR A 323 -5.21 15.57 -10.85
C THR A 323 -4.51 14.90 -12.02
N LEU A 324 -4.47 13.57 -12.01
CA LEU A 324 -3.85 12.74 -13.03
C LEU A 324 -4.93 11.98 -13.82
N PRO A 325 -5.21 12.36 -15.08
CA PRO A 325 -6.12 11.61 -15.94
C PRO A 325 -5.60 10.20 -16.19
N TRP A 326 -6.51 9.24 -16.20
CA TRP A 326 -6.18 7.85 -16.51
C TRP A 326 -7.33 7.17 -17.23
N CYS A 327 -7.03 6.11 -17.97
CA CYS A 327 -8.04 5.25 -18.56
C CYS A 327 -7.52 3.83 -18.74
N ALA A 328 -8.45 2.88 -18.83
CA ALA A 328 -8.13 1.59 -19.41
C ALA A 328 -7.92 1.75 -20.92
N ARG A 329 -7.01 0.99 -21.51
CA ARG A 329 -6.83 0.95 -22.97
C ARG A 329 -8.09 0.48 -23.71
N GLY A 330 -8.98 -0.25 -23.04
CA GLY A 330 -10.08 -0.98 -23.68
C GLY A 330 -9.62 -2.30 -24.31
N GLY A 331 -10.52 -3.26 -24.45
CA GLY A 331 -10.23 -4.62 -24.94
C GLY A 331 -9.74 -5.59 -23.84
N SER A 332 -9.18 -6.73 -24.23
CA SER A 332 -8.72 -7.79 -23.32
C SER A 332 -7.38 -7.52 -22.62
N SER A 333 -6.78 -6.34 -22.83
CA SER A 333 -5.47 -6.02 -22.25
C SER A 333 -5.60 -5.36 -20.87
N SER A 334 -4.88 -5.89 -19.90
CA SER A 334 -4.70 -5.34 -18.54
C SER A 334 -3.83 -4.07 -18.49
N LEU A 335 -3.77 -3.31 -19.59
CA LEU A 335 -2.92 -2.14 -19.74
C LEU A 335 -3.74 -0.86 -19.54
N TYR A 336 -3.23 -0.01 -18.67
CA TYR A 336 -3.85 1.26 -18.31
C TYR A 336 -2.91 2.40 -18.68
N MET A 337 -3.47 3.53 -19.08
CA MET A 337 -2.76 4.78 -19.31
C MET A 337 -2.97 5.68 -18.10
N ILE A 338 -1.91 6.34 -17.63
CA ILE A 338 -1.98 7.49 -16.73
C ILE A 338 -1.17 8.64 -17.33
N ARG A 339 -1.71 9.85 -17.28
CA ARG A 339 -1.11 11.06 -17.83
C ARG A 339 -0.63 11.98 -16.71
N ASP A 340 0.62 12.41 -16.79
CA ASP A 340 1.19 13.44 -15.93
C ASP A 340 1.61 14.68 -16.74
N SER A 341 2.41 15.57 -16.13
CA SER A 341 2.91 16.78 -16.79
C SER A 341 3.86 16.46 -17.94
N GLU A 342 4.60 15.35 -17.88
CA GLU A 342 5.64 15.01 -18.86
C GLU A 342 5.14 14.11 -19.98
N GLY A 343 4.09 13.33 -19.75
CA GLY A 343 3.53 12.52 -20.83
C GLY A 343 2.52 11.47 -20.40
N ASP A 344 2.38 10.49 -21.29
CA ASP A 344 1.50 9.34 -21.15
C ASP A 344 2.33 8.11 -20.78
N TRP A 345 1.95 7.50 -19.66
CA TRP A 345 2.63 6.35 -19.06
C TRP A 345 1.68 5.17 -18.98
N PHE A 346 2.24 3.97 -19.17
CA PHE A 346 1.47 2.73 -19.23
C PHE A 346 1.99 1.66 -18.29
N GLY A 347 1.08 0.92 -17.70
CA GLY A 347 1.40 -0.23 -16.86
C GLY A 347 0.18 -1.07 -16.57
N SER A 348 0.36 -2.14 -15.79
CA SER A 348 -0.78 -2.80 -15.16
C SER A 348 -1.46 -1.86 -14.16
N ILE A 349 -2.69 -2.17 -13.74
CA ILE A 349 -3.35 -1.39 -12.67
C ILE A 349 -2.51 -1.36 -11.39
N ASN A 350 -1.80 -2.44 -11.08
CA ASN A 350 -0.90 -2.51 -9.94
C ASN A 350 0.35 -1.63 -10.15
N ASP A 351 0.90 -1.56 -11.37
CA ASP A 351 2.02 -0.66 -11.65
C ASP A 351 1.61 0.80 -11.51
N ILE A 352 0.45 1.20 -12.07
CA ILE A 352 -0.09 2.56 -11.88
C ILE A 352 -0.39 2.83 -10.41
N SER A 353 -1.00 1.86 -9.72
CA SER A 353 -1.30 1.92 -8.30
C SER A 353 -0.07 2.25 -7.47
N ASN A 354 1.02 1.52 -7.70
CA ASN A 354 2.28 1.74 -6.99
C ASN A 354 2.95 3.05 -7.42
N ALA A 355 2.86 3.42 -8.69
CA ALA A 355 3.41 4.65 -9.23
C ALA A 355 2.81 5.91 -8.58
N LEU A 356 1.51 5.88 -8.26
CA LEU A 356 0.79 6.99 -7.62
C LEU A 356 1.33 7.35 -6.23
N GLU A 357 1.98 6.40 -5.55
CA GLU A 357 2.58 6.63 -4.23
C GLU A 357 3.85 7.47 -4.29
N GLY A 358 4.36 7.72 -5.50
CA GLY A 358 5.42 8.67 -5.78
C GLY A 358 6.65 8.50 -4.88
N PRO A 359 7.10 9.55 -4.16
CA PRO A 359 8.30 9.47 -3.32
C PRO A 359 8.11 8.57 -2.09
N LEU A 360 6.88 8.23 -1.71
CA LEU A 360 6.56 7.42 -0.53
C LEU A 360 6.43 5.92 -0.83
N LEU A 361 7.10 5.44 -1.88
CA LEU A 361 7.14 4.03 -2.26
C LEU A 361 7.48 3.13 -1.07
N TRP A 362 6.54 2.26 -0.75
CA TRP A 362 6.73 1.28 0.30
C TRP A 362 7.65 0.15 -0.17
N THR A 363 8.57 -0.25 0.70
CA THR A 363 9.40 -1.43 0.49
C THR A 363 9.15 -2.47 1.58
N LYS A 364 9.64 -3.70 1.40
CA LYS A 364 9.45 -4.79 2.39
C LYS A 364 9.93 -4.44 3.81
N THR A 365 10.84 -3.47 3.96
CA THR A 365 11.39 -3.03 5.25
C THR A 365 10.67 -1.80 5.84
N GLY A 366 9.67 -1.25 5.14
CA GLY A 366 8.99 0.00 5.49
C GLY A 366 9.06 1.02 4.36
N ILE A 367 8.62 2.24 4.63
CA ILE A 367 8.85 3.39 3.73
C ILE A 367 10.35 3.61 3.68
N LYS A 368 10.95 3.42 2.49
CA LYS A 368 12.29 3.94 2.24
C LYS A 368 12.08 5.37 1.79
N ALA A 369 12.04 6.30 2.75
CA ALA A 369 12.27 7.70 2.41
C ALA A 369 13.57 7.73 1.60
N VAL A 370 13.52 8.24 0.38
CA VAL A 370 14.67 8.29 -0.51
C VAL A 370 15.70 9.19 0.16
N ARG A 371 16.59 8.61 0.97
CA ARG A 371 17.64 9.32 1.73
C ARG A 371 18.60 10.11 0.83
N TYR A 372 18.49 9.94 -0.49
CA TYR A 372 19.32 10.59 -1.50
C TYR A 372 18.67 11.78 -2.20
N LEU A 373 17.43 12.15 -1.87
CA LEU A 373 16.92 13.46 -2.30
C LEU A 373 17.63 14.52 -1.46
N LYS A 374 18.60 15.20 -2.08
CA LYS A 374 19.36 16.30 -1.50
C LYS A 374 18.39 17.24 -0.77
N SER A 375 18.69 17.54 0.50
CA SER A 375 17.86 18.34 1.41
C SER A 375 17.45 19.74 0.90
N TYR A 376 17.97 20.18 -0.25
CA TYR A 376 17.78 21.51 -0.81
C TYR A 376 16.72 21.59 -1.92
N GLU A 377 16.23 20.47 -2.45
CA GLU A 377 15.15 20.45 -3.46
C GLU A 377 13.95 19.63 -2.95
N ARG A 378 13.53 19.88 -1.70
CA ARG A 378 12.16 19.51 -1.27
C ARG A 378 11.14 20.44 -1.94
N HIS A 379 11.18 20.53 -3.27
CA HIS A 379 10.01 20.99 -3.99
C HIS A 379 8.93 19.96 -3.69
N ASN A 380 7.83 20.41 -3.08
CA ASN A 380 6.67 19.58 -2.71
C ASN A 380 5.96 18.96 -3.93
N ASP A 381 6.64 18.87 -5.08
CA ASP A 381 6.09 18.33 -6.29
C ASP A 381 5.99 16.82 -6.15
N TRP A 382 4.81 16.36 -5.78
CA TRP A 382 4.49 14.94 -5.81
C TRP A 382 4.55 14.45 -7.26
N GLN A 383 5.57 13.62 -7.55
CA GLN A 383 5.82 13.07 -8.87
C GLN A 383 5.40 11.61 -8.94
N LEU A 384 4.88 11.22 -10.11
CA LEU A 384 4.55 9.84 -10.42
C LEU A 384 5.83 9.00 -10.53
N ASP A 385 5.91 7.87 -9.83
CA ASP A 385 7.03 6.94 -10.02
C ASP A 385 6.88 6.15 -11.32
N ARG A 386 7.72 6.48 -12.30
CA ARG A 386 7.67 5.90 -13.64
C ARG A 386 8.60 4.69 -13.81
N THR A 387 9.31 4.24 -12.76
CA THR A 387 10.32 3.17 -12.89
C THR A 387 9.77 1.87 -13.47
N LYS A 388 8.48 1.57 -13.26
CA LYS A 388 7.78 0.41 -13.81
C LYS A 388 6.81 0.73 -14.94
N LEU A 389 6.73 1.99 -15.36
CA LEU A 389 5.82 2.43 -16.40
C LEU A 389 6.53 2.54 -17.75
N ALA A 390 5.84 2.16 -18.81
CA ALA A 390 6.33 2.30 -20.18
C ALA A 390 5.82 3.62 -20.78
N PRO A 391 6.67 4.41 -21.47
CA PRO A 391 6.22 5.61 -22.15
C PRO A 391 5.36 5.27 -23.38
N ARG A 392 4.49 6.22 -23.78
CA ARG A 392 3.62 6.14 -24.96
C ARG A 392 4.30 5.55 -26.20
N ASP A 393 5.46 6.07 -26.60
CA ASP A 393 6.12 5.64 -27.84
C ASP A 393 6.52 4.16 -27.81
N SER A 394 7.00 3.68 -26.65
CA SER A 394 7.33 2.27 -26.45
C SER A 394 6.10 1.39 -26.58
N VAL A 395 4.97 1.84 -26.06
CA VAL A 395 3.69 1.10 -26.05
C VAL A 395 3.05 1.09 -27.44
N ILE A 396 3.07 2.22 -28.16
CA ILE A 396 2.65 2.31 -29.56
C ILE A 396 3.47 1.33 -30.41
N LYS A 397 4.79 1.39 -30.31
CA LYS A 397 5.69 0.52 -31.08
C LYS A 397 5.48 -0.96 -30.77
N LYS A 398 5.28 -1.31 -29.50
CA LYS A 398 5.18 -2.71 -29.07
C LYS A 398 3.80 -3.33 -29.30
N PHE A 399 2.74 -2.54 -29.16
CA PHE A 399 1.37 -3.06 -29.10
C PHE A 399 0.39 -2.41 -30.08
N GLY A 400 0.85 -1.48 -30.93
CA GLY A 400 0.01 -0.77 -31.90
C GLY A 400 -1.13 0.01 -31.25
N VAL A 401 -0.94 0.52 -30.03
CA VAL A 401 -2.01 1.23 -29.31
C VAL A 401 -2.29 2.57 -29.98
N SER A 402 -3.57 2.91 -30.12
CA SER A 402 -4.00 4.25 -30.53
C SER A 402 -5.20 4.68 -29.69
N PHE A 403 -5.12 5.88 -29.12
CA PHE A 403 -6.25 6.53 -28.46
C PHE A 403 -6.87 7.57 -29.38
N ARG A 404 -8.20 7.73 -29.28
CA ARG A 404 -8.91 8.84 -29.93
C ARG A 404 -8.31 10.19 -29.56
N LEU A 405 -8.01 10.38 -28.27
CA LEU A 405 -7.32 11.57 -27.75
C LEU A 405 -6.06 11.91 -28.55
N TRP A 406 -5.21 10.92 -28.81
CA TRP A 406 -3.95 11.14 -29.52
C TRP A 406 -4.17 11.59 -30.96
N LYS A 407 -5.16 11.03 -31.65
CA LYS A 407 -5.53 11.48 -32.99
C LYS A 407 -6.00 12.93 -32.99
N HIS A 408 -6.78 13.32 -31.97
CA HIS A 408 -7.24 14.70 -31.79
C HIS A 408 -6.07 15.64 -31.47
N GLU A 409 -5.14 15.22 -30.62
CA GLU A 409 -3.92 16.00 -30.31
C GLU A 409 -3.02 16.16 -31.55
N ASP A 410 -2.86 15.11 -32.35
CA ASP A 410 -2.07 15.15 -33.59
C ASP A 410 -2.72 16.07 -34.63
N ALA A 411 -4.06 16.04 -34.76
CA ALA A 411 -4.82 16.87 -35.70
C ALA A 411 -4.83 18.36 -35.31
N THR A 412 -4.97 18.66 -34.01
CA THR A 412 -4.99 20.03 -33.48
C THR A 412 -3.59 20.61 -33.24
N ARG A 413 -2.56 19.75 -33.18
CA ARG A 413 -1.19 20.09 -32.71
C ARG A 413 -1.18 20.67 -31.28
N MET A 414 -2.15 20.28 -30.45
CA MET A 414 -2.32 20.77 -29.08
C MET A 414 -2.54 19.61 -28.11
N LYS A 415 -2.11 19.77 -26.86
CA LYS A 415 -2.41 18.81 -25.77
C LYS A 415 -3.83 19.08 -25.27
N LEU A 416 -4.76 18.18 -25.58
CA LEU A 416 -6.19 18.36 -25.30
C LEU A 416 -6.59 17.89 -23.89
N LEU A 417 -5.71 17.15 -23.22
CA LEU A 417 -5.93 16.67 -21.86
C LEU A 417 -4.64 16.84 -21.06
N SER A 418 -4.70 17.51 -19.92
CA SER A 418 -3.51 17.75 -19.09
C SER A 418 -3.75 17.32 -17.66
N ALA A 419 -2.70 16.77 -17.04
CA ALA A 419 -2.63 16.77 -15.59
C ALA A 419 -2.63 18.21 -15.09
N ARG A 420 -3.30 18.45 -13.96
CA ARG A 420 -3.41 19.80 -13.38
C ARG A 420 -3.10 19.77 -11.90
N LYS A 421 -2.57 20.89 -11.41
CA LYS A 421 -2.42 21.17 -9.98
C LYS A 421 -3.39 22.29 -9.59
N ALA A 422 -4.09 22.12 -8.49
CA ALA A 422 -4.98 23.10 -7.92
C ALA A 422 -4.58 23.39 -6.46
N ALA A 423 -4.72 24.64 -6.02
CA ALA A 423 -4.52 24.99 -4.62
C ALA A 423 -5.66 24.43 -3.75
N GLY A 424 -5.32 23.96 -2.55
CA GLY A 424 -6.26 23.37 -1.60
C GLY A 424 -6.73 21.96 -1.99
N PHE A 425 -7.80 21.51 -1.33
CA PHE A 425 -8.37 20.16 -1.50
C PHE A 425 -9.68 20.13 -2.28
N GLY A 426 -10.17 21.29 -2.71
CA GLY A 426 -11.49 21.49 -3.30
C GLY A 426 -11.66 20.93 -4.71
N ASP A 427 -10.57 20.61 -5.43
CA ASP A 427 -10.67 20.02 -6.77
C ASP A 427 -11.20 18.58 -6.68
N THR A 428 -12.50 18.45 -6.92
CA THR A 428 -13.22 17.18 -7.02
C THR A 428 -13.58 16.82 -8.45
N ASP A 429 -13.35 17.72 -9.40
CA ASP A 429 -13.85 17.59 -10.76
C ASP A 429 -13.07 16.53 -11.54
N VAL A 430 -13.72 15.95 -12.54
CA VAL A 430 -13.05 15.05 -13.48
C VAL A 430 -12.09 15.85 -14.39
N ALA A 431 -11.36 15.14 -15.25
CA ALA A 431 -10.64 15.80 -16.34
C ALA A 431 -11.48 15.70 -17.61
N SER A 432 -11.70 16.83 -18.27
CA SER A 432 -12.42 16.89 -19.54
C SER A 432 -11.45 17.27 -20.65
N GLN A 433 -11.64 16.70 -21.85
CA GLN A 433 -10.88 17.10 -23.01
C GLN A 433 -11.23 18.54 -23.40
N ILE A 434 -10.22 19.35 -23.62
CA ILE A 434 -10.36 20.72 -24.10
C ILE A 434 -10.58 20.67 -25.61
N VAL A 435 -11.63 21.32 -26.08
CA VAL A 435 -11.84 21.57 -27.51
C VAL A 435 -11.21 22.92 -27.84
N PRO A 436 -10.21 23.00 -28.72
CA PRO A 436 -9.58 24.28 -29.06
C PRO A 436 -10.56 25.25 -29.72
N ASP A 437 -10.27 26.54 -29.65
CA ASP A 437 -11.04 27.56 -30.36
C ASP A 437 -11.08 27.26 -31.86
N GLY A 438 -12.26 27.40 -32.47
CA GLY A 438 -12.47 27.06 -33.88
C GLY A 438 -12.62 25.56 -34.16
N TRP A 439 -12.70 24.70 -33.14
CA TRP A 439 -13.04 23.28 -33.27
C TRP A 439 -14.40 22.99 -32.61
N ARG A 440 -15.06 21.92 -33.04
CA ARG A 440 -16.31 21.46 -32.43
C ARG A 440 -16.41 19.94 -32.41
N TRP A 441 -17.18 19.42 -31.46
CA TRP A 441 -17.61 18.03 -31.48
C TRP A 441 -18.59 17.80 -32.62
N VAL A 442 -18.35 16.75 -33.41
CA VAL A 442 -19.26 16.27 -34.46
C VAL A 442 -19.47 14.77 -34.32
N ILE A 443 -20.62 14.31 -34.81
CA ILE A 443 -20.93 12.88 -34.88
C ILE A 443 -20.12 12.30 -36.04
N ALA A 444 -19.27 11.31 -35.74
CA ALA A 444 -18.45 10.64 -36.74
C ALA A 444 -19.07 9.28 -37.12
N GLU A 445 -18.97 8.91 -38.40
CA GLU A 445 -19.22 7.55 -38.82
C GLU A 445 -18.07 6.64 -38.33
N GLY A 446 -18.35 5.73 -37.40
CA GLY A 446 -17.35 4.78 -36.91
C GLY A 446 -17.60 4.27 -35.49
N PRO A 447 -16.66 3.50 -34.92
CA PRO A 447 -16.78 2.92 -33.58
C PRO A 447 -16.73 3.96 -32.45
N TRP A 448 -16.33 5.19 -32.77
CA TRP A 448 -16.29 6.34 -31.87
C TRP A 448 -17.34 7.33 -32.35
N ASN A 449 -18.54 7.27 -31.79
CA ASN A 449 -19.70 8.08 -32.23
C ASN A 449 -19.45 9.61 -32.27
N TRP A 450 -18.33 10.09 -31.71
CA TRP A 450 -17.97 11.51 -31.65
C TRP A 450 -16.47 11.74 -31.93
N THR A 451 -16.18 12.78 -32.71
CA THR A 451 -14.83 13.32 -32.96
C THR A 451 -14.83 14.85 -32.88
N ILE A 452 -13.67 15.49 -32.90
CA ILE A 452 -13.58 16.94 -33.10
C ILE A 452 -13.13 17.26 -34.53
N GLU A 453 -13.68 18.33 -35.10
CA GLU A 453 -13.32 18.85 -36.42
C GLU A 453 -13.23 20.38 -36.41
N PRO A 454 -12.43 21.00 -37.29
CA PRO A 454 -12.43 22.44 -37.47
C PRO A 454 -13.82 22.92 -37.86
N MET A 455 -14.26 24.05 -37.32
CA MET A 455 -15.44 24.74 -37.82
C MET A 455 -15.10 25.25 -39.22
N GLY A 456 -15.81 24.73 -40.23
CA GLY A 456 -15.71 25.28 -41.58
C GLY A 456 -16.00 26.78 -41.56
N VAL A 457 -15.24 27.54 -42.35
CA VAL A 457 -15.57 28.94 -42.64
C VAL A 457 -16.86 28.91 -43.47
N PHE A 458 -18.00 29.09 -42.79
CA PHE A 458 -19.28 29.25 -43.46
C PHE A 458 -19.38 30.64 -44.09
#